data_AF-A0A661JL28-F1
#
_entry.id   AF-A0A661JL28-F1
#
_cell.length_a   1.000
_cell.length_b   1.000
_cell.length_c   1.000
_cell.angle_alpha   90.00
_cell.angle_beta   90.00
_cell.angle_gamma   90.00
#
_symmetry.space_group_name_H-M   'P 1'
#
loop_
_entity.id
_entity.type
_entity.pdbx_description
1 polymer ?
#
loop_
_entity_poly.entity_id
_entity_poly.type
_entity_poly.pdbx_seq_one_letter_code
_entity_poly.pdbx_strand_id
1 'polypeptide(L)'
;MFNSKNQKGFTLLEIIVVLIILGFLIAMIAPRLGNIGSSASKTIGRANIKSLKDFLVMYQQQNMRLPNKVITIVNAVGREEYKKPLVDDGDPDNGPETLSWEFDDRLKLKLHVLSKEEAEEIRRMGIYRMMVLNDHVGSTDEVNPNKGKDPDNPLEVQEIASGDYGKPYYPARVQEGLGVLMIGAGADRETGDIEEHEDVKINGEPIAYPYWLYRIVVGVGPHCDLVTKGMIQNEGIAPEAMQQEDYITYKNYCIVLPRLKATIKRIRGGEFKRYIEIVDAKLGLRGEEDERTEMRVIDIREPQELWQVEVCTPLGYKWPEDTVDKWIITDT
;
A
#
# COMPACT_ATOMS: atom_id res chain seq x y z
N MET A 1 20.59 33.43 -66.76
CA MET A 1 21.94 32.90 -66.46
C MET A 1 21.85 32.21 -65.10
N PHE A 2 21.72 30.88 -65.05
CA PHE A 2 21.63 30.13 -63.79
C PHE A 2 23.03 29.67 -63.37
N ASN A 3 23.48 30.15 -62.23
CA ASN A 3 24.79 29.86 -61.66
C ASN A 3 24.73 28.47 -60.99
N SER A 4 25.43 27.48 -61.55
CA SER A 4 25.48 26.13 -60.97
C SER A 4 26.47 26.11 -59.80
N LYS A 5 25.95 26.13 -58.57
CA LYS A 5 26.76 25.90 -57.37
C LYS A 5 27.09 24.40 -57.27
N ASN A 6 28.37 24.06 -57.30
CA ASN A 6 28.89 22.72 -57.01
C ASN A 6 28.30 22.19 -55.68
N GLN A 7 27.38 21.23 -55.77
CA GLN A 7 26.97 20.43 -54.62
C GLN A 7 28.08 19.42 -54.33
N LYS A 8 28.88 19.68 -53.28
CA LYS A 8 29.78 18.68 -52.71
C LYS A 8 28.89 17.66 -51.97
N GLY A 9 28.74 16.47 -52.54
CA GLY A 9 28.06 15.36 -51.87
C GLY A 9 28.83 14.90 -50.64
N PHE A 10 28.11 14.54 -49.58
CA PHE A 10 28.68 13.97 -48.36
C PHE A 10 29.44 12.68 -48.67
N THR A 11 30.60 12.51 -48.04
CA THR A 11 31.39 11.29 -48.22
C THR A 11 30.85 10.16 -47.32
N LEU A 12 30.96 8.91 -47.77
CA LEU A 12 30.60 7.74 -46.96
C LEU A 12 31.39 7.72 -45.64
N LEU A 13 32.64 8.16 -45.69
CA LEU A 13 33.54 8.23 -44.54
C LEU A 13 33.03 9.20 -43.47
N GLU A 14 32.48 10.36 -43.85
CA GLU A 14 31.87 11.31 -42.92
C GLU A 14 30.73 10.69 -42.11
N ILE A 15 29.84 9.94 -42.78
CA ILE A 15 28.70 9.32 -42.11
C ILE A 15 29.17 8.20 -41.16
N ILE A 16 30.15 7.41 -41.57
CA ILE A 16 30.69 6.32 -40.74
C ILE A 16 31.33 6.88 -39.46
N VAL A 17 32.13 7.94 -39.55
CA VAL A 17 32.76 8.55 -38.37
C VAL A 17 31.70 9.12 -37.42
N VAL A 18 30.66 9.77 -37.95
CA VAL A 18 29.56 10.31 -37.13
C VAL A 18 28.80 9.18 -36.41
N LEU A 19 28.50 8.08 -37.10
CA LEU A 19 27.81 6.93 -36.50
C LEU A 19 28.65 6.26 -35.41
N ILE A 20 29.97 6.16 -35.59
CA ILE A 20 30.88 5.62 -34.57
C ILE A 20 30.89 6.52 -33.34
N ILE A 21 31.05 7.84 -33.51
CA ILE A 21 31.04 8.79 -32.38
C ILE A 21 29.69 8.76 -31.66
N LEU A 22 28.58 8.72 -32.41
CA LEU A 22 27.23 8.63 -31.84
C LEU A 22 27.05 7.31 -31.06
N GLY A 23 27.55 6.19 -31.59
CA GLY A 23 27.53 4.90 -30.89
C GLY A 23 28.31 4.92 -29.57
N PHE A 24 29.50 5.51 -29.56
CA PHE A 24 30.29 5.67 -28.33
C PHE A 24 29.61 6.59 -27.30
N LEU A 25 29.02 7.70 -27.75
CA LEU A 25 28.29 8.60 -26.87
C LEU A 25 27.07 7.92 -26.23
N ILE A 26 26.28 7.19 -27.03
CA ILE A 26 25.13 6.42 -26.53
C ILE A 26 25.59 5.36 -25.52
N ALA A 27 26.64 4.60 -25.82
CA ALA A 27 27.17 3.57 -24.93
C ALA A 27 27.66 4.14 -23.57
N MET A 28 28.22 5.35 -23.56
CA MET A 28 28.68 6.00 -22.33
C MET A 28 27.53 6.60 -21.50
N ILE A 29 26.47 7.09 -22.15
CA ILE A 29 25.34 7.75 -21.49
C ILE A 29 24.27 6.75 -21.03
N ALA A 30 24.07 5.65 -21.75
CA ALA A 30 23.04 4.64 -21.46
C ALA A 30 23.03 4.14 -20.00
N PRO A 31 24.17 3.83 -19.35
CA PRO A 31 24.18 3.37 -17.95
C PRO A 31 23.72 4.46 -16.95
N ARG A 32 23.95 5.74 -17.27
CA ARG A 32 23.54 6.86 -16.42
C ARG A 32 22.04 7.10 -16.48
N LEU A 33 21.40 6.85 -17.63
CA LEU A 33 19.95 6.99 -17.78
C LEU A 33 19.18 5.91 -17.01
N GLY A 34 19.71 4.68 -16.92
CA GLY A 34 19.09 3.59 -16.15
C GLY A 34 18.97 3.89 -14.65
N ASN A 35 20.03 4.45 -14.03
CA ASN A 35 20.04 4.78 -12.59
C ASN A 35 19.26 6.05 -12.22
N ILE A 36 18.94 6.90 -13.21
CA ILE A 36 18.10 8.10 -13.00
C ILE A 36 16.63 7.70 -12.81
N GLY A 37 16.16 6.62 -13.45
CA GLY A 37 14.76 6.20 -13.39
C GLY A 37 14.27 5.84 -11.99
N SER A 38 15.00 5.01 -11.25
CA SER A 38 14.57 4.54 -9.92
C SER A 38 14.64 5.63 -8.83
N SER A 39 15.69 6.45 -8.84
CA SER A 39 15.83 7.58 -7.91
C SER A 39 14.83 8.71 -8.21
N ALA A 40 14.52 8.95 -9.48
CA ALA A 40 13.46 9.87 -9.89
C ALA A 40 12.08 9.36 -9.44
N SER A 41 11.78 8.07 -9.66
CA SER A 41 10.51 7.47 -9.22
C SER A 41 10.29 7.64 -7.72
N LYS A 42 11.31 7.37 -6.89
CA LYS A 42 11.23 7.61 -5.44
C LYS A 42 10.97 9.07 -5.07
N THR A 43 11.62 9.98 -5.78
CA THR A 43 11.44 11.42 -5.55
C THR A 43 10.04 11.89 -5.94
N ILE A 44 9.52 11.40 -7.07
CA ILE A 44 8.16 11.68 -7.55
C ILE A 44 7.14 11.05 -6.60
N GLY A 45 7.37 9.81 -6.17
CA GLY A 45 6.51 9.09 -5.23
C GLY A 45 6.35 9.85 -3.92
N ARG A 46 7.45 10.33 -3.34
CA ARG A 46 7.46 11.21 -2.15
C ARG A 46 6.69 12.51 -2.36
N ALA A 47 6.85 13.16 -3.50
CA ALA A 47 6.11 14.38 -3.82
C ALA A 47 4.59 14.10 -3.93
N ASN A 48 4.22 13.02 -4.61
CA ASN A 48 2.83 12.62 -4.82
C ASN A 48 2.12 12.26 -3.51
N ILE A 49 2.75 11.47 -2.63
CA ILE A 49 2.17 11.10 -1.33
C ILE A 49 2.04 12.32 -0.41
N LYS A 50 2.99 13.27 -0.47
CA LYS A 50 2.86 14.56 0.21
C LYS A 50 1.64 15.31 -0.31
N SER A 51 1.51 15.44 -1.63
CA SER A 51 0.36 16.10 -2.25
C SER A 51 -0.95 15.44 -1.88
N LEU A 52 -1.00 14.10 -1.80
CA LEU A 52 -2.18 13.38 -1.32
C LEU A 52 -2.56 13.81 0.11
N LYS A 53 -1.59 13.90 1.03
CA LYS A 53 -1.84 14.39 2.40
C LYS A 53 -2.41 15.82 2.39
N ASP A 54 -1.83 16.70 1.59
CA ASP A 54 -2.29 18.09 1.45
C ASP A 54 -3.73 18.16 0.87
N PHE A 55 -4.04 17.33 -0.13
CA PHE A 55 -5.38 17.25 -0.72
C PHE A 55 -6.42 16.68 0.25
N LEU A 56 -6.05 15.71 1.10
CA LEU A 56 -6.95 15.20 2.13
C LEU A 56 -7.33 16.29 3.14
N VAL A 57 -6.36 17.08 3.59
CA VAL A 57 -6.60 18.22 4.48
C VAL A 57 -7.52 19.24 3.81
N MET A 58 -7.25 19.61 2.56
CA MET A 58 -8.10 20.54 1.80
C MET A 58 -9.51 19.99 1.62
N TYR A 59 -9.64 18.72 1.24
CA TYR A 59 -10.93 18.06 1.06
C TYR A 59 -11.74 18.06 2.35
N GLN A 60 -11.11 17.73 3.46
CA GLN A 60 -11.72 17.75 4.78
C GLN A 60 -12.19 19.15 5.17
N GLN A 61 -11.36 20.18 4.96
CA GLN A 61 -11.75 21.57 5.26
C GLN A 61 -12.96 22.02 4.43
N GLN A 62 -13.04 21.62 3.16
CA GLN A 62 -14.13 22.02 2.27
C GLN A 62 -15.43 21.24 2.49
N ASN A 63 -15.34 19.97 2.88
CA ASN A 63 -16.50 19.07 2.92
C ASN A 63 -16.87 18.63 4.35
N MET A 64 -16.05 18.95 5.36
CA MET A 64 -16.16 18.47 6.74
C MET A 64 -16.27 16.94 6.86
N ARG A 65 -15.61 16.23 5.94
CA ARG A 65 -15.60 14.77 5.86
C ARG A 65 -14.40 14.24 5.08
N LEU A 66 -14.11 12.96 5.25
CA LEU A 66 -13.20 12.21 4.41
C LEU A 66 -13.81 11.91 3.03
N PRO A 67 -12.97 11.66 2.01
CA PRO A 67 -13.45 11.26 0.69
C PRO A 67 -14.20 9.93 0.75
N ASN A 68 -15.33 9.85 0.05
CA ASN A 68 -16.11 8.64 -0.07
C ASN A 68 -15.57 7.77 -1.22
N LYS A 69 -16.05 6.52 -1.33
CA LYS A 69 -15.69 5.58 -2.41
C LYS A 69 -14.19 5.30 -2.50
N VAL A 70 -13.51 5.30 -1.36
CA VAL A 70 -12.16 4.71 -1.21
C VAL A 70 -12.22 3.20 -1.46
N ILE A 71 -11.08 2.59 -1.78
CA ILE A 71 -10.98 1.14 -1.97
C ILE A 71 -10.91 0.46 -0.60
N THR A 72 -11.72 -0.58 -0.38
CA THR A 72 -11.39 -1.58 0.62
C THR A 72 -10.57 -2.68 -0.07
N ILE A 73 -9.35 -2.91 0.42
CA ILE A 73 -8.31 -3.69 -0.26
C ILE A 73 -8.51 -5.18 0.04
N VAL A 74 -9.70 -5.70 -0.31
CA VAL A 74 -10.11 -7.08 -0.08
C VAL A 74 -10.79 -7.64 -1.32
N ASN A 75 -10.80 -8.97 -1.43
CA ASN A 75 -11.60 -9.70 -2.41
C ASN A 75 -12.84 -10.26 -1.73
N ALA A 76 -14.00 -10.11 -2.34
CA ALA A 76 -15.21 -10.80 -1.96
C ALA A 76 -15.15 -12.23 -2.52
N VAL A 77 -15.13 -13.23 -1.64
CA VAL A 77 -15.13 -14.67 -2.00
C VAL A 77 -16.51 -15.30 -1.80
N GLY A 78 -17.43 -14.56 -1.19
CA GLY A 78 -18.82 -14.94 -1.02
C GLY A 78 -19.70 -13.73 -0.79
N ARG A 79 -20.96 -13.96 -0.42
CA ARG A 79 -21.86 -12.87 -0.04
C ARG A 79 -21.48 -12.38 1.36
N GLU A 80 -20.93 -11.17 1.43
CA GLU A 80 -20.43 -10.58 2.69
C GLU A 80 -19.30 -11.40 3.32
N GLU A 81 -18.59 -12.18 2.50
CA GLU A 81 -17.40 -12.94 2.90
C GLU A 81 -16.21 -12.44 2.09
N TYR A 82 -15.11 -12.16 2.78
CA TYR A 82 -13.97 -11.47 2.21
C TYR A 82 -12.66 -12.19 2.57
N LYS A 83 -11.65 -12.08 1.71
CA LYS A 83 -10.27 -12.48 1.99
C LYS A 83 -9.31 -11.32 1.75
N LYS A 84 -8.19 -11.32 2.49
CA LYS A 84 -7.02 -10.52 2.13
C LYS A 84 -6.55 -10.98 0.74
N PRO A 85 -6.28 -10.08 -0.22
CA PRO A 85 -5.76 -10.46 -1.53
C PRO A 85 -4.38 -11.12 -1.41
N LEU A 86 -3.94 -11.81 -2.47
CA LEU A 86 -2.63 -12.45 -2.46
C LEU A 86 -1.50 -11.42 -2.35
N VAL A 87 -0.41 -11.85 -1.72
CA VAL A 87 0.81 -11.08 -1.51
C VAL A 87 1.89 -11.72 -2.37
N ASP A 88 2.63 -10.90 -3.10
CA ASP A 88 3.77 -11.26 -3.93
C ASP A 88 4.73 -12.22 -3.18
N ASP A 89 5.06 -13.33 -3.85
CA ASP A 89 5.99 -14.35 -3.38
C ASP A 89 7.38 -14.21 -4.02
N GLY A 90 7.54 -13.26 -4.95
CA GLY A 90 8.78 -12.99 -5.67
C GLY A 90 8.98 -13.85 -6.92
N ASP A 91 7.99 -14.66 -7.32
CA ASP A 91 8.03 -15.46 -8.55
C ASP A 91 7.25 -14.80 -9.71
N PRO A 92 7.95 -14.13 -10.66
CA PRO A 92 7.28 -13.49 -11.78
C PRO A 92 6.69 -14.48 -12.79
N ASP A 93 7.09 -15.77 -12.78
CA ASP A 93 6.63 -16.77 -13.76
C ASP A 93 5.18 -17.20 -13.52
N ASN A 94 4.68 -17.03 -12.29
CA ASN A 94 3.30 -17.30 -11.92
C ASN A 94 2.38 -16.05 -12.08
N GLY A 95 2.93 -14.96 -12.64
CA GLY A 95 2.27 -13.68 -12.89
C GLY A 95 2.24 -12.80 -11.64
N PRO A 96 1.74 -11.56 -11.72
CA PRO A 96 1.73 -10.65 -10.57
C PRO A 96 0.66 -11.04 -9.54
N GLU A 97 0.95 -10.88 -8.25
CA GLU A 97 -0.01 -10.96 -7.13
C GLU A 97 -0.69 -9.60 -6.89
N THR A 98 -1.64 -9.55 -5.95
CA THR A 98 -2.32 -8.29 -5.68
C THR A 98 -1.43 -7.30 -4.92
N LEU A 99 -0.93 -7.69 -3.76
CA LEU A 99 -0.20 -6.82 -2.84
C LEU A 99 1.31 -7.08 -2.93
N SER A 100 2.11 -6.03 -2.76
CA SER A 100 3.55 -6.21 -2.64
C SER A 100 3.91 -6.86 -1.30
N TRP A 101 4.95 -7.70 -1.31
CA TRP A 101 5.52 -8.26 -0.09
C TRP A 101 5.91 -7.15 0.89
N GLU A 102 6.53 -6.06 0.42
CA GLU A 102 6.94 -4.96 1.30
C GLU A 102 5.76 -4.30 2.00
N PHE A 103 4.61 -4.19 1.34
CA PHE A 103 3.42 -3.59 1.93
C PHE A 103 2.90 -4.43 3.10
N ASP A 104 2.80 -5.74 2.88
CA ASP A 104 2.35 -6.68 3.91
C ASP A 104 3.40 -6.84 5.01
N ASP A 105 4.69 -6.93 4.69
CA ASP A 105 5.76 -7.06 5.68
C ASP A 105 5.88 -5.83 6.57
N ARG A 106 5.75 -4.63 6.01
CA ARG A 106 5.88 -3.38 6.78
C ARG A 106 4.71 -3.13 7.70
N LEU A 107 3.50 -3.44 7.26
CA LEU A 107 2.25 -3.08 7.95
C LEU A 107 1.58 -4.28 8.62
N LYS A 108 2.01 -5.50 8.32
CA LYS A 108 1.47 -6.77 8.83
C LYS A 108 -0.04 -6.82 8.67
N LEU A 109 -0.52 -6.72 7.42
CA LEU A 109 -1.93 -6.53 7.12
C LEU A 109 -2.73 -7.81 7.39
N LYS A 110 -3.85 -7.66 8.10
CA LYS A 110 -4.78 -8.76 8.37
C LYS A 110 -6.20 -8.36 7.98
N LEU A 111 -6.99 -9.34 7.55
CA LEU A 111 -8.41 -9.14 7.29
C LEU A 111 -9.10 -8.70 8.59
N HIS A 112 -9.94 -7.69 8.49
CA HIS A 112 -10.77 -7.21 9.57
C HIS A 112 -12.20 -7.01 9.10
N VAL A 113 -13.12 -7.75 9.71
CA VAL A 113 -14.55 -7.62 9.47
C VAL A 113 -15.12 -6.59 10.45
N LEU A 114 -15.71 -5.53 9.89
CA LEU A 114 -16.22 -4.40 10.67
C LEU A 114 -17.39 -4.82 11.57
N SER A 115 -17.30 -4.44 12.84
CA SER A 115 -18.47 -4.40 13.72
C SER A 115 -19.42 -3.28 13.30
N LYS A 116 -20.66 -3.35 13.79
CA LYS A 116 -21.65 -2.29 13.59
C LYS A 116 -21.15 -0.92 14.06
N GLU A 117 -20.52 -0.84 15.24
CA GLU A 117 -20.03 0.40 15.81
C GLU A 117 -18.85 0.98 15.02
N GLU A 118 -17.93 0.16 14.53
CA GLU A 118 -16.83 0.61 13.66
C GLU A 118 -17.37 1.18 12.35
N ALA A 119 -18.32 0.48 11.72
CA ALA A 119 -18.98 0.95 10.51
C ALA A 119 -19.74 2.27 10.74
N GLU A 120 -20.31 2.48 11.92
CA GLU A 120 -20.90 3.77 12.31
C GLU A 120 -19.86 4.88 12.45
N GLU A 121 -18.73 4.62 13.09
CA GLU A 121 -17.64 5.61 13.22
C GLU A 121 -17.06 6.00 11.85
N ILE A 122 -16.83 5.04 10.96
CA ILE A 122 -16.36 5.30 9.59
C ILE A 122 -17.38 6.14 8.79
N ARG A 123 -18.68 5.84 8.94
CA ARG A 123 -19.73 6.66 8.32
C ARG A 123 -19.81 8.07 8.89
N ARG A 124 -19.51 8.27 10.18
CA ARG A 124 -19.42 9.61 10.80
C ARG A 124 -18.23 10.42 10.26
N MET A 125 -17.16 9.75 9.83
CA MET A 125 -16.08 10.39 9.07
C MET A 125 -16.50 10.76 7.63
N GLY A 126 -17.66 10.28 7.17
CA GLY A 126 -18.25 10.56 5.86
C GLY A 126 -17.86 9.59 4.75
N ILE A 127 -17.28 8.44 5.12
CA ILE A 127 -17.09 7.31 4.21
C ILE A 127 -18.31 6.40 4.33
N TYR A 128 -19.22 6.50 3.36
CA TYR A 128 -20.49 5.75 3.33
C TYR A 128 -20.44 4.52 2.42
N ARG A 129 -19.55 4.55 1.43
CA ARG A 129 -19.32 3.47 0.47
C ARG A 129 -17.84 3.27 0.27
N MET A 130 -17.45 2.01 0.15
CA MET A 130 -16.12 1.61 -0.26
C MET A 130 -16.23 0.77 -1.53
N MET A 131 -15.19 0.79 -2.34
CA MET A 131 -15.09 -0.02 -3.54
C MET A 131 -14.31 -1.28 -3.16
N VAL A 132 -14.96 -2.45 -3.19
CA VAL A 132 -14.29 -3.73 -2.95
C VAL A 132 -13.35 -4.00 -4.10
N LEU A 133 -12.06 -4.20 -3.82
CA LEU A 133 -11.03 -4.30 -4.85
C LEU A 133 -11.37 -5.40 -5.86
N ASN A 134 -11.64 -6.62 -5.39
CA ASN A 134 -11.92 -7.80 -6.23
C ASN A 134 -10.89 -7.92 -7.36
N ASP A 135 -9.63 -8.15 -6.99
CA ASP A 135 -8.56 -8.26 -7.95
C ASP A 135 -8.51 -9.66 -8.57
N HIS A 136 -9.17 -9.83 -9.71
CA HIS A 136 -9.13 -11.06 -10.49
C HIS A 136 -7.73 -11.38 -11.01
N VAL A 137 -6.91 -10.37 -11.31
CA VAL A 137 -5.61 -10.60 -11.96
C VAL A 137 -4.60 -11.14 -10.94
N GLY A 138 -4.51 -10.50 -9.78
CA GLY A 138 -3.49 -10.82 -8.78
C GLY A 138 -3.89 -11.88 -7.76
N SER A 139 -5.16 -12.30 -7.70
CA SER A 139 -5.61 -13.26 -6.68
C SER A 139 -6.24 -14.54 -7.22
N THR A 140 -6.38 -14.70 -8.54
CA THR A 140 -7.08 -15.85 -9.15
C THR A 140 -6.22 -16.48 -10.25
N ASP A 141 -6.54 -17.72 -10.61
CA ASP A 141 -5.92 -18.41 -11.75
C ASP A 141 -6.69 -18.20 -13.08
N GLU A 142 -7.68 -17.29 -13.11
CA GLU A 142 -8.50 -17.00 -14.30
C GLU A 142 -7.67 -16.48 -15.48
N VAL A 143 -6.63 -15.68 -15.18
CA VAL A 143 -5.73 -15.10 -16.18
C VAL A 143 -4.45 -15.92 -16.34
N ASN A 144 -3.86 -16.37 -15.22
CA ASN A 144 -2.67 -17.22 -15.23
C ASN A 144 -2.96 -18.56 -14.53
N PRO A 145 -3.10 -19.68 -15.27
CA PRO A 145 -3.33 -21.00 -14.69
C PRO A 145 -2.21 -21.50 -13.76
N ASN A 146 -1.03 -20.88 -13.78
CA ASN A 146 0.07 -21.19 -12.89
C ASN A 146 0.07 -20.36 -11.60
N LYS A 147 -0.88 -19.42 -11.44
CA LYS A 147 -0.98 -18.57 -10.24
C LYS A 147 -0.93 -19.41 -8.96
N GLY A 148 -0.07 -19.00 -8.02
CA GLY A 148 0.14 -19.68 -6.74
C GLY A 148 0.78 -21.06 -6.82
N LYS A 149 1.22 -21.52 -8.00
CA LYS A 149 1.96 -22.78 -8.20
C LYS A 149 3.48 -22.56 -8.14
N ASP A 150 3.93 -22.00 -7.03
CA ASP A 150 5.36 -22.01 -6.67
C ASP A 150 5.69 -23.35 -5.97
N PRO A 151 6.66 -24.14 -6.47
CA PRO A 151 7.11 -25.37 -5.82
C PRO A 151 7.67 -25.18 -4.41
N ASP A 152 8.26 -24.02 -4.13
CA ASP A 152 8.93 -23.70 -2.87
C ASP A 152 7.99 -23.02 -1.88
N ASN A 153 7.04 -22.20 -2.36
CA ASN A 153 6.08 -21.48 -1.53
C ASN A 153 4.67 -21.36 -2.16
N PRO A 154 3.88 -22.46 -2.21
CA PRO A 154 2.59 -22.45 -2.88
C PRO A 154 1.58 -21.50 -2.21
N LEU A 155 0.87 -20.70 -3.01
CA LEU A 155 -0.18 -19.79 -2.54
C LEU A 155 -1.58 -20.35 -2.86
N GLU A 156 -2.51 -20.17 -1.92
CA GLU A 156 -3.92 -20.54 -2.12
C GLU A 156 -4.63 -19.49 -3.00
N VAL A 157 -4.83 -19.80 -4.28
CA VAL A 157 -5.62 -18.95 -5.18
C VAL A 157 -7.06 -18.78 -4.69
N GLN A 158 -7.64 -17.62 -4.98
CA GLN A 158 -8.96 -17.25 -4.50
C GLN A 158 -10.00 -17.40 -5.60
N GLU A 159 -11.18 -17.90 -5.24
CA GLU A 159 -12.37 -17.83 -6.10
C GLU A 159 -13.17 -16.59 -5.72
N ILE A 160 -13.24 -15.61 -6.63
CA ILE A 160 -14.01 -14.39 -6.39
C ILE A 160 -15.51 -14.69 -6.56
N ALA A 161 -16.32 -14.08 -5.69
CA ALA A 161 -17.76 -14.27 -5.65
C ALA A 161 -18.42 -14.05 -7.02
N SER A 162 -19.39 -14.88 -7.40
CA SER A 162 -20.13 -14.67 -8.65
C SER A 162 -21.11 -13.49 -8.58
N GLY A 163 -21.52 -13.00 -9.75
CA GLY A 163 -22.53 -11.94 -9.88
C GLY A 163 -21.98 -10.53 -9.65
N ASP A 164 -22.82 -9.60 -9.22
CA ASP A 164 -22.41 -8.19 -9.08
C ASP A 164 -21.34 -7.98 -8.00
N TYR A 165 -21.39 -8.77 -6.92
CA TYR A 165 -20.50 -8.63 -5.76
C TYR A 165 -19.03 -8.95 -6.06
N GLY A 166 -18.76 -9.78 -7.08
CA GLY A 166 -17.41 -10.12 -7.51
C GLY A 166 -16.81 -9.15 -8.51
N LYS A 167 -17.58 -8.20 -9.06
CA LYS A 167 -17.03 -7.26 -10.05
C LYS A 167 -15.89 -6.44 -9.42
N PRO A 168 -14.79 -6.19 -10.15
CA PRO A 168 -13.78 -5.23 -9.73
C PRO A 168 -14.40 -3.91 -9.29
N TYR A 169 -13.96 -3.38 -8.16
CA TYR A 169 -14.51 -2.17 -7.55
C TYR A 169 -16.03 -2.27 -7.34
N TYR A 170 -16.51 -3.35 -6.74
CA TYR A 170 -17.93 -3.46 -6.36
C TYR A 170 -18.26 -2.41 -5.27
N PRO A 171 -19.30 -1.56 -5.45
CA PRO A 171 -19.63 -0.51 -4.49
C PRO A 171 -20.37 -1.05 -3.27
N ALA A 172 -19.64 -1.42 -2.22
CA ALA A 172 -20.20 -1.84 -0.93
C ALA A 172 -20.59 -0.65 -0.05
N ARG A 173 -21.64 -0.81 0.76
CA ARG A 173 -21.97 0.12 1.83
C ARG A 173 -21.05 -0.14 3.03
N VAL A 174 -20.63 0.90 3.72
CA VAL A 174 -19.94 0.75 5.01
C VAL A 174 -20.97 0.35 6.06
N GLN A 175 -20.97 -0.94 6.40
CA GLN A 175 -21.90 -1.58 7.33
C GLN A 175 -21.18 -2.70 8.10
N GLU A 176 -21.86 -3.24 9.11
CA GLU A 176 -21.44 -4.46 9.81
C GLU A 176 -21.19 -5.59 8.80
N GLY A 177 -20.12 -6.37 8.99
CA GLY A 177 -19.75 -7.46 8.09
C GLY A 177 -18.92 -7.06 6.87
N LEU A 178 -18.73 -5.77 6.58
CA LEU A 178 -17.84 -5.35 5.49
C LEU A 178 -16.37 -5.68 5.87
N GLY A 179 -15.68 -6.40 4.99
CA GLY A 179 -14.24 -6.66 5.12
C GLY A 179 -13.39 -5.45 4.75
N VAL A 180 -12.36 -5.20 5.55
CA VAL A 180 -11.29 -4.22 5.33
C VAL A 180 -9.94 -4.82 5.72
N LEU A 181 -8.83 -4.19 5.35
CA LEU A 181 -7.52 -4.53 5.90
C LEU A 181 -7.19 -3.65 7.10
N MET A 182 -6.63 -4.26 8.13
CA MET A 182 -6.16 -3.59 9.34
C MET A 182 -4.67 -3.89 9.56
N ILE A 183 -3.96 -2.90 10.10
CA ILE A 183 -2.52 -2.92 10.33
C ILE A 183 -2.22 -3.66 11.63
N GLY A 184 -1.42 -4.73 11.51
CA GLY A 184 -0.88 -5.56 12.60
C GLY A 184 -1.88 -6.40 13.36
N ALA A 185 -3.16 -6.34 13.04
CA ALA A 185 -4.22 -7.11 13.68
C ALA A 185 -5.46 -7.14 12.81
N GLY A 186 -6.42 -8.00 13.15
CA GLY A 186 -7.67 -8.14 12.39
C GLY A 186 -8.69 -8.97 13.14
N ALA A 187 -9.87 -9.13 12.54
CA ALA A 187 -10.93 -9.97 13.08
C ALA A 187 -11.62 -10.69 11.92
N ASP A 188 -11.86 -11.99 12.08
CA ASP A 188 -12.47 -12.86 11.07
C ASP A 188 -13.98 -12.65 10.92
N ARG A 189 -14.63 -12.03 11.91
CA ARG A 189 -16.08 -11.75 11.96
C ARG A 189 -16.40 -10.47 12.73
N GLU A 190 -17.59 -9.95 12.53
CA GLU A 190 -18.08 -8.68 13.07
C GLU A 190 -18.20 -8.64 14.60
N THR A 191 -18.47 -9.79 15.23
CA THR A 191 -18.56 -9.93 16.70
C THR A 191 -17.30 -10.49 17.36
N GLY A 192 -16.25 -10.78 16.58
CA GLY A 192 -15.02 -11.38 17.08
C GLY A 192 -14.14 -10.39 17.86
N ASP A 193 -13.29 -10.91 18.74
CA ASP A 193 -12.20 -10.11 19.28
C ASP A 193 -11.17 -9.84 18.17
N ILE A 194 -10.41 -8.75 18.31
CA ILE A 194 -9.32 -8.44 17.38
C ILE A 194 -8.09 -9.23 17.79
N GLU A 195 -7.55 -9.99 16.86
CA GLU A 195 -6.36 -10.82 17.03
C GLU A 195 -5.20 -10.25 16.22
N GLU A 196 -4.03 -10.15 16.83
CA GLU A 196 -2.82 -9.68 16.20
C GLU A 196 -2.37 -10.58 15.03
N HIS A 197 -1.60 -9.99 14.13
CA HIS A 197 -0.91 -10.73 13.08
C HIS A 197 0.17 -11.62 13.73
N GLU A 198 0.45 -12.80 13.17
CA GLU A 198 1.34 -13.82 13.78
C GLU A 198 2.78 -13.32 14.02
N ASP A 199 3.18 -12.34 13.22
CA ASP A 199 4.47 -11.63 13.30
C ASP A 199 4.51 -10.50 14.34
N VAL A 200 3.35 -9.99 14.76
CA VAL A 200 3.23 -8.86 15.69
C VAL A 200 3.14 -9.42 17.11
N LYS A 201 4.32 -9.67 17.69
CA LYS A 201 4.50 -10.23 19.03
C LYS A 201 5.75 -9.66 19.70
N ILE A 202 5.90 -9.87 21.01
CA ILE A 202 7.11 -9.47 21.74
C ILE A 202 8.34 -10.18 21.16
N ASN A 203 9.37 -9.40 20.84
CA ASN A 203 10.59 -9.83 20.15
C ASN A 203 10.31 -10.58 18.84
N GLY A 204 9.20 -10.25 18.18
CA GLY A 204 8.81 -10.75 16.88
C GLY A 204 9.50 -10.03 15.72
N GLU A 205 8.90 -10.15 14.54
CA GLU A 205 9.41 -9.49 13.34
C GLU A 205 9.25 -7.96 13.46
N PRO A 206 10.18 -7.17 12.89
CA PRO A 206 10.06 -5.72 12.94
C PRO A 206 8.84 -5.23 12.15
N ILE A 207 8.12 -4.25 12.70
CA ILE A 207 7.02 -3.54 12.04
C ILE A 207 7.42 -2.10 11.75
N ALA A 208 7.00 -1.56 10.61
CA ALA A 208 7.45 -0.24 10.17
C ALA A 208 6.92 0.90 11.05
N TYR A 209 5.61 0.89 11.33
CA TYR A 209 4.94 1.97 12.05
C TYR A 209 4.07 1.42 13.18
N PRO A 210 4.64 1.07 14.34
CA PRO A 210 3.88 0.54 15.47
C PRO A 210 2.73 1.44 15.94
N TYR A 211 2.86 2.76 15.81
CA TYR A 211 1.78 3.71 16.09
C TYR A 211 0.54 3.52 15.21
N TRP A 212 0.67 2.80 14.09
CA TRP A 212 -0.43 2.50 13.18
C TRP A 212 -1.16 1.20 13.51
N LEU A 213 -0.73 0.44 14.52
CA LEU A 213 -1.42 -0.75 14.96
C LEU A 213 -2.91 -0.46 15.24
N TYR A 214 -3.75 -1.42 14.84
CA TYR A 214 -5.22 -1.38 14.95
C TYR A 214 -5.89 -0.26 14.14
N ARG A 215 -5.25 0.19 13.06
CA ARG A 215 -5.83 1.14 12.11
C ARG A 215 -6.19 0.46 10.81
N ILE A 216 -7.25 0.96 10.18
CA ILE A 216 -7.74 0.44 8.90
C ILE A 216 -7.03 1.15 7.76
N VAL A 217 -6.58 0.39 6.76
CA VAL A 217 -5.98 0.91 5.53
C VAL A 217 -6.98 0.84 4.38
N VAL A 218 -7.12 1.95 3.64
CA VAL A 218 -8.01 2.06 2.48
C VAL A 218 -7.27 2.70 1.31
N GLY A 219 -7.61 2.30 0.08
CA GLY A 219 -6.95 2.78 -1.13
C GLY A 219 -7.61 4.02 -1.74
N VAL A 220 -6.80 4.83 -2.44
CA VAL A 220 -7.28 5.96 -3.25
C VAL A 220 -7.36 5.53 -4.71
N GLY A 221 -8.51 4.95 -5.07
CA GLY A 221 -8.78 4.46 -6.41
C GLY A 221 -9.47 5.44 -7.36
N PRO A 222 -9.75 5.02 -8.60
CA PRO A 222 -10.39 5.86 -9.63
C PRO A 222 -11.78 6.37 -9.24
N HIS A 223 -12.49 5.66 -8.36
CA HIS A 223 -13.84 6.05 -7.90
C HIS A 223 -13.85 6.98 -6.68
N CYS A 224 -12.69 7.20 -6.05
CA CYS A 224 -12.57 8.03 -4.86
C CYS A 224 -13.00 9.47 -5.14
N ASP A 225 -13.63 10.13 -4.16
CA ASP A 225 -14.04 11.54 -4.29
C ASP A 225 -12.86 12.47 -4.63
N LEU A 226 -11.63 12.16 -4.20
CA LEU A 226 -10.44 12.94 -4.53
C LEU A 226 -10.11 12.92 -6.03
N VAL A 227 -10.27 11.75 -6.66
CA VAL A 227 -9.99 11.55 -8.09
C VAL A 227 -11.14 12.07 -8.92
N THR A 228 -12.38 11.67 -8.59
CA THR A 228 -13.58 12.03 -9.35
C THR A 228 -13.92 13.53 -9.31
N LYS A 229 -13.46 14.27 -8.28
CA LYS A 229 -13.58 15.73 -8.21
C LYS A 229 -12.35 16.47 -8.79
N GLY A 230 -11.40 15.75 -9.40
CA GLY A 230 -10.25 16.33 -10.09
C GLY A 230 -9.19 16.94 -9.16
N MET A 231 -9.18 16.59 -7.86
CA MET A 231 -8.11 17.02 -6.95
C MET A 231 -6.82 16.23 -7.21
N ILE A 232 -6.95 14.99 -7.69
CA ILE A 232 -5.83 14.12 -8.09
C ILE A 232 -6.05 13.71 -9.54
N GLN A 233 -5.06 13.98 -10.41
CA GLN A 233 -5.19 13.79 -11.86
C GLN A 233 -4.79 12.39 -12.36
N ASN A 234 -3.97 11.64 -11.63
CA ASN A 234 -3.41 10.35 -12.06
C ASN A 234 -3.72 9.23 -11.05
N GLU A 235 -4.99 8.82 -10.91
CA GLU A 235 -5.52 7.66 -10.14
C GLU A 235 -4.90 7.35 -8.76
N GLY A 236 -4.10 8.27 -8.20
CA GLY A 236 -3.23 7.99 -7.07
C GLY A 236 -2.26 6.82 -7.28
N ILE A 237 -1.72 6.56 -8.47
CA ILE A 237 -0.76 5.46 -8.70
C ILE A 237 0.66 5.85 -8.28
N ALA A 238 1.35 4.97 -7.54
CA ALA A 238 2.72 5.18 -7.10
C ALA A 238 3.75 4.79 -8.20
N PRO A 239 4.65 5.70 -8.63
CA PRO A 239 5.65 5.42 -9.66
C PRO A 239 6.57 4.23 -9.35
N GLU A 240 6.89 4.00 -8.07
CA GLU A 240 7.71 2.87 -7.65
C GLU A 240 6.99 1.54 -7.84
N ALA A 241 5.67 1.50 -7.59
CA ALA A 241 4.84 0.32 -7.81
C ALA A 241 4.62 0.05 -9.31
N MET A 242 4.67 1.08 -10.15
CA MET A 242 4.66 0.90 -11.62
C MET A 242 5.93 0.22 -12.15
N GLN A 243 6.99 0.13 -11.37
CA GLN A 243 8.21 -0.59 -11.77
C GLN A 243 8.16 -2.07 -11.42
N GLN A 244 7.12 -2.51 -10.68
CA GLN A 244 6.91 -3.88 -10.24
C GLN A 244 5.71 -4.53 -10.97
N GLU A 245 5.51 -4.21 -12.26
CA GLU A 245 4.30 -4.68 -12.97
C GLU A 245 4.21 -6.20 -13.14
N ASP A 246 5.37 -6.87 -13.15
CA ASP A 246 5.46 -8.33 -13.24
C ASP A 246 5.15 -9.02 -11.91
N TYR A 247 5.14 -8.27 -10.79
CA TYR A 247 5.00 -8.79 -9.43
C TYR A 247 3.70 -8.36 -8.75
N ILE A 248 3.20 -7.15 -9.01
CA ILE A 248 2.03 -6.62 -8.30
C ILE A 248 1.01 -5.92 -9.20
N THR A 249 -0.26 -6.06 -8.84
CA THR A 249 -1.38 -5.37 -9.51
C THR A 249 -1.85 -4.13 -8.73
N TYR A 250 -1.81 -4.13 -7.39
CA TYR A 250 -2.30 -3.02 -6.57
C TYR A 250 -1.25 -1.92 -6.45
N LYS A 251 -1.52 -0.76 -7.07
CA LYS A 251 -0.55 0.35 -7.20
C LYS A 251 -1.05 1.68 -6.64
N ASN A 252 -2.24 1.72 -6.03
CA ASN A 252 -2.83 2.96 -5.53
C ASN A 252 -2.25 3.36 -4.16
N TYR A 253 -2.06 4.67 -3.94
CA TYR A 253 -1.76 5.22 -2.62
C TYR A 253 -2.86 4.88 -1.62
N CYS A 254 -2.48 4.80 -0.36
CA CYS A 254 -3.33 4.39 0.73
C CYS A 254 -3.52 5.52 1.75
N ILE A 255 -4.68 5.51 2.39
CA ILE A 255 -5.02 6.32 3.56
C ILE A 255 -5.13 5.34 4.73
N VAL A 256 -4.48 5.68 5.82
CA VAL A 256 -4.65 4.97 7.09
C VAL A 256 -5.62 5.77 7.95
N LEU A 257 -6.80 5.18 8.17
CA LEU A 257 -7.87 5.79 8.98
C LEU A 257 -7.46 5.86 10.45
N PRO A 258 -7.98 6.80 11.25
CA PRO A 258 -7.68 6.85 12.68
C PRO A 258 -8.11 5.56 13.37
N ARG A 259 -7.39 5.19 14.44
CA ARG A 259 -7.81 4.08 15.31
C ARG A 259 -9.17 4.42 15.93
N LEU A 260 -10.16 3.58 15.66
CA LEU A 260 -11.55 3.83 16.07
C LEU A 260 -11.75 3.49 17.55
N LYS A 261 -12.69 4.17 18.18
CA LYS A 261 -13.06 3.88 19.57
C LYS A 261 -13.69 2.49 19.69
N ALA A 262 -14.48 2.09 18.70
CA ALA A 262 -15.09 0.77 18.62
C ALA A 262 -14.04 -0.35 18.46
N THR A 263 -13.00 -0.14 17.64
CA THR A 263 -11.88 -1.07 17.49
C THR A 263 -11.21 -1.36 18.84
N ILE A 264 -10.91 -0.32 19.62
CA ILE A 264 -10.27 -0.48 20.93
C ILE A 264 -11.10 -1.33 21.90
N LYS A 265 -12.44 -1.28 21.82
CA LYS A 265 -13.32 -2.10 22.68
C LYS A 265 -13.24 -3.60 22.36
N ARG A 266 -12.81 -3.94 21.13
CA ARG A 266 -12.65 -5.31 20.62
C ARG A 266 -11.23 -5.86 20.80
N ILE A 267 -10.27 -5.01 21.17
CA ILE A 267 -8.94 -5.46 21.59
C ILE A 267 -9.08 -6.09 22.97
N ARG A 268 -9.27 -7.41 23.02
CA ARG A 268 -9.40 -8.20 24.25
C ARG A 268 -8.41 -9.36 24.20
N GLY A 269 -7.66 -9.58 25.28
CA GLY A 269 -6.93 -10.82 25.49
C GLY A 269 -5.62 -11.03 24.72
N GLY A 270 -5.17 -10.05 23.91
CA GLY A 270 -3.86 -10.10 23.23
C GLY A 270 -2.66 -9.96 24.16
N GLU A 271 -1.46 -10.19 23.62
CA GLU A 271 -0.17 -10.01 24.31
C GLU A 271 -0.02 -8.54 24.80
N PHE A 272 -0.55 -7.59 24.03
CA PHE A 272 -0.43 -6.15 24.27
C PHE A 272 -1.57 -5.63 25.15
N LYS A 273 -1.31 -5.46 26.45
CA LYS A 273 -2.36 -5.12 27.42
C LYS A 273 -2.70 -3.63 27.49
N ARG A 274 -1.71 -2.74 27.32
CA ARG A 274 -1.92 -1.28 27.42
C ARG A 274 -0.90 -0.45 26.66
N TYR A 275 0.37 -0.74 26.90
CA TYR A 275 1.48 -0.03 26.27
C TYR A 275 2.25 -1.02 25.40
N ILE A 276 3.07 -0.47 24.53
CA ILE A 276 4.08 -1.27 23.82
C ILE A 276 5.38 -0.48 23.89
N GLU A 277 6.41 -1.11 24.42
CA GLU A 277 7.77 -0.63 24.30
C GLU A 277 8.33 -1.09 22.97
N ILE A 278 8.90 -0.15 22.22
CA ILE A 278 9.50 -0.40 20.93
C ILE A 278 10.92 0.11 20.87
N VAL A 279 11.76 -0.60 20.13
CA VAL A 279 13.16 -0.28 19.91
C VAL A 279 13.48 -0.22 18.41
N ASP A 280 14.37 0.69 18.01
CA ASP A 280 14.85 0.77 16.61
C ASP A 280 15.42 -0.59 16.16
N ALA A 281 14.83 -1.18 15.13
CA ALA A 281 15.22 -2.50 14.64
C ALA A 281 16.65 -2.54 14.04
N LYS A 282 17.21 -1.41 13.61
CA LYS A 282 18.56 -1.34 13.04
C LYS A 282 19.66 -1.39 14.08
N LEU A 283 19.34 -0.99 15.32
CA LEU A 283 20.31 -0.80 16.40
C LEU A 283 20.00 -1.70 17.61
N GLY A 284 18.73 -2.02 17.82
CA GLY A 284 18.23 -2.75 18.97
C GLY A 284 17.94 -4.21 18.64
N LEU A 285 18.97 -5.06 18.66
CA LEU A 285 18.81 -6.47 18.97
C LEU A 285 19.94 -6.95 19.90
N ARG A 286 19.56 -7.31 21.12
CA ARG A 286 20.34 -8.03 22.16
C ARG A 286 21.53 -7.29 22.80
N GLY A 287 21.29 -6.70 23.98
CA GLY A 287 22.26 -6.67 25.08
C GLY A 287 23.45 -5.69 24.96
N GLU A 288 23.53 -4.90 23.90
CA GLU A 288 24.48 -3.79 23.79
C GLU A 288 23.71 -2.48 23.92
N GLU A 289 24.04 -1.69 24.95
CA GLU A 289 23.58 -0.29 25.07
C GLU A 289 24.25 0.54 23.96
N ASP A 290 23.74 0.46 22.72
CA ASP A 290 24.08 1.44 21.70
C ASP A 290 23.34 2.73 22.05
N GLU A 291 24.11 3.77 22.41
CA GLU A 291 23.59 5.10 22.78
C GLU A 291 22.72 5.75 21.69
N ARG A 292 22.75 5.24 20.45
CA ARG A 292 21.92 5.70 19.33
C ARG A 292 20.56 4.99 19.23
N THR A 293 20.34 3.96 20.04
CA THR A 293 19.10 3.18 20.04
C THR A 293 17.93 4.06 20.47
N GLU A 294 16.94 4.20 19.61
CA GLU A 294 15.70 4.91 19.97
C GLU A 294 14.72 3.93 20.63
N MET A 295 14.20 4.31 21.79
CA MET A 295 13.15 3.57 22.51
C MET A 295 11.92 4.46 22.69
N ARG A 296 10.73 3.91 22.45
CA ARG A 296 9.45 4.63 22.63
C ARG A 296 8.43 3.75 23.33
N VAL A 297 7.53 4.39 24.08
CA VAL A 297 6.36 3.75 24.69
C VAL A 297 5.10 4.27 23.99
N ILE A 298 4.26 3.36 23.50
CA ILE A 298 3.05 3.67 22.74
C ILE A 298 1.81 3.26 23.51
N ASP A 299 0.83 4.16 23.68
CA ASP A 299 -0.51 3.75 24.13
C ASP A 299 -1.38 3.32 22.94
N ILE A 300 -1.77 2.05 22.94
CA ILE A 300 -2.60 1.46 21.88
C ILE A 300 -4.11 1.58 22.18
N ARG A 301 -4.49 2.09 23.37
CA ARG A 301 -5.90 2.22 23.82
C ARG A 301 -6.47 3.60 23.60
N GLU A 302 -5.67 4.54 23.13
CA GLU A 302 -6.18 5.86 22.80
C GLU A 302 -6.74 5.83 21.38
N PRO A 303 -8.04 6.15 21.19
CA PRO A 303 -8.55 6.41 19.86
C PRO A 303 -7.85 7.64 19.32
N GLN A 304 -7.57 7.64 18.03
CA GLN A 304 -7.04 8.83 17.40
C GLN A 304 -8.17 9.81 17.09
N GLU A 305 -7.83 11.09 17.03
CA GLU A 305 -8.76 12.12 16.61
C GLU A 305 -9.34 11.76 15.23
N LEU A 306 -10.62 12.07 15.02
CA LEU A 306 -11.42 11.67 13.84
C LEU A 306 -10.75 11.99 12.49
N TRP A 307 -9.85 12.98 12.50
CA TRP A 307 -9.20 13.53 11.31
C TRP A 307 -7.70 13.23 11.25
N GLN A 308 -7.17 12.48 12.21
CA GLN A 308 -5.76 12.09 12.24
C GLN A 308 -5.50 10.93 11.26
N VAL A 309 -5.66 11.20 9.97
CA VAL A 309 -5.34 10.25 8.91
C VAL A 309 -3.86 10.30 8.58
N GLU A 310 -3.32 9.16 8.18
CA GLU A 310 -1.98 9.05 7.60
C GLU A 310 -2.08 8.55 6.17
N VAL A 311 -0.97 8.63 5.45
CA VAL A 311 -0.88 8.17 4.05
C VAL A 311 0.35 7.30 3.88
N CYS A 312 0.23 6.28 3.02
CA CYS A 312 1.34 5.45 2.59
C CYS A 312 1.26 5.10 1.10
N THR A 313 2.40 4.69 0.54
CA THR A 313 2.47 4.06 -0.78
C THR A 313 1.89 2.64 -0.71
N PRO A 314 1.54 2.04 -1.85
CA PRO A 314 1.20 0.61 -1.93
C PRO A 314 2.37 -0.33 -1.62
N LEU A 315 3.56 0.20 -1.27
CA LEU A 315 4.73 -0.54 -0.77
C LEU A 315 4.96 -0.28 0.73
N GLY A 316 4.03 0.40 1.40
CA GLY A 316 4.09 0.65 2.85
C GLY A 316 5.04 1.78 3.28
N TYR A 317 5.48 2.66 2.39
CA TYR A 317 6.26 3.84 2.77
C TYR A 317 5.34 5.02 3.11
N LYS A 318 5.55 5.65 4.26
CA LYS A 318 4.71 6.78 4.70
C LYS A 318 5.27 8.16 4.30
N TRP A 319 4.44 9.19 4.48
CA TRP A 319 4.89 10.59 4.46
C TRP A 319 4.40 11.40 5.67
N PRO A 320 5.28 12.20 6.31
CA PRO A 320 6.73 12.30 6.07
C PRO A 320 7.45 10.99 6.46
N GLU A 321 8.59 10.70 5.83
CA GLU A 321 9.39 9.54 6.21
C GLU A 321 9.94 9.70 7.63
N ASP A 322 9.96 8.60 8.39
CA ASP A 322 10.59 8.58 9.70
C ASP A 322 12.10 8.38 9.58
N THR A 323 12.83 8.86 10.59
CA THR A 323 14.26 8.56 10.77
C THR A 323 14.50 7.07 11.03
N VAL A 324 13.59 6.45 11.79
CA VAL A 324 13.56 5.01 12.10
C VAL A 324 12.38 4.38 11.39
N ASP A 325 12.69 3.40 10.55
CA ASP A 325 11.75 2.85 9.57
C ASP A 325 11.18 1.49 9.95
N LYS A 326 11.81 0.77 10.87
CA LYS A 326 11.35 -0.52 11.42
C LYS A 326 11.63 -0.57 12.92
N TRP A 327 10.70 -1.15 13.66
CA TRP A 327 10.71 -1.20 15.11
C TRP A 327 10.43 -2.62 15.57
N ILE A 328 11.11 -3.04 16.64
CA ILE A 328 10.84 -4.31 17.31
C ILE A 328 10.07 -4.01 18.58
N ILE A 329 9.03 -4.80 18.83
CA ILE A 329 8.24 -4.72 20.05
C ILE A 329 8.98 -5.50 21.14
N THR A 330 9.30 -4.88 22.26
CA THR A 330 10.15 -5.48 23.31
C THR A 330 9.43 -5.80 24.62
N ASP A 331 8.38 -5.04 24.97
CA ASP A 331 7.58 -5.25 26.19
C ASP A 331 6.19 -4.57 26.09
N THR A 332 5.31 -4.75 27.08
CA THR A 332 3.89 -4.32 27.10
C THR A 332 3.42 -3.62 28.38
#